data_AF-A0A4V5MYN0-F1
#
_entry.id   AF-A0A4V5MYN0-F1
#
_cell.length_a   1.000
_cell.length_b   1.000
_cell.length_c   1.000
_cell.angle_alpha   90.00
_cell.angle_beta   90.00
_cell.angle_gamma   90.00
#
_symmetry.space_group_name_H-M   'P 1'
#
loop_
_entity.id
_entity.type
_entity.pdbx_description
1 polymer ?
#
loop_
_entity_poly.entity_id
_entity_poly.type
_entity_poly.pdbx_seq_one_letter_code
_entity_poly.pdbx_strand_id
1 'polypeptide(L)'
;MSSSVCDWCSGRSPLVEGVDRTAQRPEPAGRPRLSRRAPRGGGFVTDYDVAAIEEFINRGLDKGLTAKARGDALEDLFCYLLELLPGVSVRRKVVDRFKSSEVDIIVANIGEARWLKTYPTIFLVECKNWDNPVDSQSVLAFSGKLEMRYVELGVLVAASGITGDEKDLASAHHIIEMHQSKGRRIVVLTLESLRKVRTTDDFETLLRDRLLNTVGASHL
;
A
#
# COMPACT_ATOMS: atom_id res chain seq x y z
N MET A 1 -38.47 -35.89 -34.68
CA MET A 1 -39.26 -35.00 -33.78
C MET A 1 -38.29 -34.43 -32.75
N SER A 2 -38.02 -33.15 -32.59
CA SER A 2 -38.18 -31.90 -33.33
C SER A 2 -37.12 -30.96 -32.75
N SER A 3 -36.44 -30.20 -33.59
CA SER A 3 -35.55 -29.09 -33.25
C SER A 3 -36.29 -27.99 -32.48
N SER A 4 -35.57 -27.21 -31.66
CA SER A 4 -35.97 -25.85 -31.30
C SER A 4 -34.73 -24.99 -31.01
N VAL A 5 -34.42 -24.16 -31.99
CA VAL A 5 -33.47 -23.06 -32.03
C VAL A 5 -34.25 -21.76 -31.76
N CYS A 6 -33.63 -20.80 -31.08
CA CYS A 6 -33.93 -19.35 -31.01
C CYS A 6 -35.28 -18.86 -30.45
N ASP A 7 -35.22 -17.87 -29.54
CA ASP A 7 -35.86 -16.55 -29.73
C ASP A 7 -35.69 -15.65 -28.49
N TRP A 8 -34.65 -14.80 -28.50
CA TRP A 8 -34.60 -13.60 -27.65
C TRP A 8 -34.03 -12.43 -28.46
N CYS A 9 -34.83 -11.94 -29.40
CA CYS A 9 -34.64 -10.65 -30.08
C CYS A 9 -36.00 -10.06 -30.50
N SER A 10 -36.66 -9.32 -29.60
CA SER A 10 -37.61 -8.27 -29.99
C SER A 10 -38.11 -7.50 -28.77
N GLY A 11 -37.69 -6.25 -28.62
CA GLY A 11 -38.21 -5.36 -27.57
C GLY A 11 -37.53 -3.99 -27.56
N ARG A 12 -37.78 -3.19 -28.60
CA ARG A 12 -37.51 -1.73 -28.56
C ARG A 12 -38.48 -1.07 -27.58
N SER A 13 -37.97 -0.16 -26.74
CA SER A 13 -38.75 0.88 -26.06
C SER A 13 -37.82 2.07 -25.75
N PRO A 14 -38.32 3.29 -25.55
CA PRO A 14 -38.01 4.42 -26.42
C PRO A 14 -36.95 5.34 -25.85
N LEU A 15 -36.39 6.14 -26.76
CA LEU A 15 -35.51 7.28 -26.48
C LEU A 15 -36.16 8.21 -25.45
N VAL A 16 -35.47 8.43 -24.32
CA VAL A 16 -35.75 9.56 -23.43
C VAL A 16 -34.75 10.65 -23.80
N GLU A 17 -35.27 11.69 -24.46
CA GLU A 17 -34.57 12.92 -24.77
C GLU A 17 -34.32 13.74 -23.49
N GLY A 18 -33.18 14.46 -23.46
CA GLY A 18 -33.03 15.67 -22.66
C GLY A 18 -32.49 15.52 -21.24
N VAL A 19 -31.16 15.37 -21.10
CA VAL A 19 -30.46 15.94 -19.94
C VAL A 19 -29.29 16.78 -20.46
N ASP A 20 -29.44 18.07 -20.21
CA ASP A 20 -28.55 19.18 -20.48
C ASP A 20 -27.10 18.90 -20.06
N ARG A 21 -26.17 19.00 -21.02
CA ARG A 21 -24.73 18.83 -20.83
C ARG A 21 -24.06 20.17 -20.65
N THR A 22 -24.32 20.88 -19.54
CA THR A 22 -23.44 21.99 -19.11
C THR A 22 -23.44 22.17 -17.60
N ALA A 23 -22.72 21.28 -16.90
CA ALA A 23 -22.24 21.58 -15.55
C ALA A 23 -20.77 21.13 -15.46
N GLN A 24 -19.87 22.08 -15.69
CA GLN A 24 -18.44 21.93 -15.42
C GLN A 24 -18.26 21.62 -13.93
N ARG A 25 -17.84 20.40 -13.61
CA ARG A 25 -17.32 20.08 -12.27
C ARG A 25 -16.04 20.89 -12.06
N PRO A 26 -15.85 21.54 -10.90
CA PRO A 26 -14.59 22.20 -10.59
C PRO A 26 -13.48 21.14 -10.53
N GLU A 27 -12.38 21.41 -11.24
CA GLU A 27 -11.17 20.59 -11.15
C GLU A 27 -10.62 20.61 -9.72
N PRO A 28 -10.22 19.46 -9.15
CA PRO A 28 -9.50 19.44 -7.88
C PRO A 28 -8.14 20.13 -8.06
N ALA A 29 -7.73 20.88 -7.03
CA ALA A 29 -6.51 21.67 -7.00
C ALA A 29 -5.28 20.91 -7.52
N GLY A 30 -4.47 21.63 -8.29
CA GLY A 30 -3.44 21.10 -9.20
C GLY A 30 -2.53 20.03 -8.62
N ARG A 31 -2.38 18.95 -9.38
CA ARG A 31 -1.34 17.94 -9.14
C ARG A 31 0.04 18.59 -9.29
N PRO A 32 1.00 18.33 -8.38
CA PRO A 32 2.36 18.83 -8.49
C PRO A 32 3.01 18.43 -9.81
N ARG A 33 3.79 19.35 -10.38
CA ARG A 33 4.44 19.17 -11.69
C ARG A 33 5.69 18.28 -11.51
N LEU A 34 5.57 17.00 -11.91
CA LEU A 34 6.67 16.03 -11.80
C LEU A 34 7.77 16.33 -12.84
N SER A 35 9.00 16.43 -12.37
CA SER A 35 10.22 16.51 -13.18
C SER A 35 10.68 15.08 -13.51
N ARG A 36 10.93 14.77 -14.79
CA ARG A 36 11.42 13.45 -15.24
C ARG A 36 12.89 13.55 -15.60
N ARG A 37 13.75 12.81 -14.90
CA ARG A 37 15.19 12.73 -15.17
C ARG A 37 15.57 11.32 -15.66
N ALA A 38 16.43 11.23 -16.67
CA ALA A 38 16.86 9.95 -17.24
C ALA A 38 17.88 9.26 -16.30
N PRO A 39 17.73 7.97 -15.95
CA PRO A 39 18.62 7.31 -15.00
C PRO A 39 19.52 6.25 -15.64
N ARG A 40 20.58 5.90 -14.90
CA ARG A 40 21.45 4.76 -15.17
C ARG A 40 20.76 3.48 -14.68
N GLY A 41 19.84 2.91 -15.47
CA GLY A 41 19.22 1.64 -15.07
C GLY A 41 17.80 1.31 -15.55
N GLY A 42 17.28 1.92 -16.62
CA GLY A 42 16.19 1.31 -17.39
C GLY A 42 14.74 1.42 -16.87
N GLY A 43 14.44 2.34 -15.95
CA GLY A 43 13.07 2.83 -15.68
C GLY A 43 13.11 4.36 -15.55
N PHE A 44 12.01 5.10 -15.72
CA PHE A 44 12.03 6.55 -15.47
C PHE A 44 12.09 6.82 -13.97
N VAL A 45 13.08 7.58 -13.50
CA VAL A 45 13.09 8.08 -12.11
C VAL A 45 12.15 9.27 -12.02
N THR A 46 11.25 9.22 -11.06
CA THR A 46 10.32 10.30 -10.76
C THR A 46 10.71 10.92 -9.43
N ASP A 47 10.87 12.25 -9.40
CA ASP A 47 11.04 12.99 -8.16
C ASP A 47 9.71 13.03 -7.42
N TYR A 48 9.73 12.74 -6.12
CA TYR A 48 8.58 12.96 -5.26
C TYR A 48 8.48 14.45 -4.90
N ASP A 49 7.25 14.93 -4.73
CA ASP A 49 6.99 16.23 -4.15
C ASP A 49 7.23 16.15 -2.63
N VAL A 50 8.36 16.69 -2.20
CA VAL A 50 8.77 16.73 -0.79
C VAL A 50 7.76 17.50 0.05
N ALA A 51 7.14 18.56 -0.50
CA ALA A 51 6.13 19.31 0.24
C ALA A 51 4.86 18.47 0.46
N ALA A 52 4.45 17.69 -0.55
CA ALA A 52 3.32 16.76 -0.40
C ALA A 52 3.61 15.66 0.63
N ILE A 53 4.84 15.10 0.64
CA ILE A 53 5.26 14.14 1.67
C ILE A 53 5.12 14.79 3.06
N GLU A 54 5.72 15.97 3.26
CA GLU A 54 5.66 16.66 4.56
C GLU A 54 4.22 17.02 4.95
N GLU A 55 3.34 17.35 4.01
CA GLU A 55 1.92 17.62 4.29
C GLU A 55 1.21 16.38 4.86
N PHE A 56 1.38 15.19 4.25
CA PHE A 56 0.80 13.97 4.79
C PHE A 56 1.34 13.65 6.18
N ILE A 57 2.65 13.85 6.39
CA ILE A 57 3.29 13.65 7.69
C ILE A 57 2.70 14.60 8.74
N ASN A 58 2.57 15.89 8.42
CA ASN A 58 2.02 16.89 9.33
C ASN A 58 0.56 16.59 9.70
N ARG A 59 -0.27 16.17 8.73
CA ARG A 59 -1.63 15.69 8.99
C ARG A 59 -1.65 14.47 9.90
N GLY A 60 -0.72 13.54 9.74
CA GLY A 60 -0.59 12.37 10.59
C GLY A 60 -0.21 12.70 12.04
N LEU A 61 0.62 13.72 12.24
CA LEU A 61 1.11 14.15 13.55
C LEU A 61 0.14 15.09 14.30
N ASP A 62 -0.80 15.71 13.59
CA ASP A 62 -1.74 16.67 14.16
C ASP A 62 -2.70 16.04 15.19
N LYS A 63 -2.40 16.23 16.48
CA LYS A 63 -3.21 15.73 17.60
C LYS A 63 -4.60 16.38 17.71
N GLY A 64 -4.87 17.46 16.97
CA GLY A 64 -6.20 18.03 16.83
C GLY A 64 -7.14 17.18 15.95
N LEU A 65 -6.58 16.25 15.15
CA LEU A 65 -7.35 15.35 14.31
C LEU A 65 -7.70 14.04 15.02
N THR A 66 -8.78 13.40 14.56
CA THR A 66 -9.18 12.08 15.05
C THR A 66 -8.13 11.02 14.72
N ALA A 67 -8.07 9.93 15.51
CA ALA A 67 -7.19 8.80 15.20
C ALA A 67 -7.42 8.23 13.80
N LYS A 68 -8.68 8.21 13.33
CA LYS A 68 -9.01 7.80 11.97
C LYS A 68 -8.42 8.75 10.92
N ALA A 69 -8.61 10.07 11.06
CA ALA A 69 -8.11 11.05 10.10
C ALA A 69 -6.58 11.04 10.01
N ARG A 70 -5.90 10.80 11.14
CA ARG A 70 -4.46 10.58 11.16
C ARG A 70 -4.09 9.26 10.47
N GLY A 71 -4.75 8.16 10.79
CA GLY A 71 -4.55 6.87 10.09
C GLY A 71 -4.72 6.99 8.58
N ASP A 72 -5.78 7.67 8.12
CA ASP A 72 -6.02 7.96 6.69
C ASP A 72 -4.85 8.74 6.07
N ALA A 73 -4.18 9.64 6.82
CA ALA A 73 -3.01 10.38 6.31
C ALA A 73 -1.77 9.50 6.09
N LEU A 74 -1.58 8.43 6.89
CA LEU A 74 -0.48 7.49 6.65
C LEU A 74 -0.75 6.62 5.43
N GLU A 75 -2.00 6.19 5.29
CA GLU A 75 -2.46 5.48 4.10
C GLU A 75 -2.29 6.34 2.84
N ASP A 76 -2.68 7.63 2.91
CA ASP A 76 -2.51 8.60 1.84
C ASP A 76 -1.04 8.75 1.43
N LEU A 77 -0.14 8.93 2.41
CA LEU A 77 1.30 9.00 2.17
C LEU A 77 1.80 7.75 1.44
N PHE A 78 1.46 6.56 1.96
CA PHE A 78 2.02 5.33 1.40
C PHE A 78 1.47 5.03 0.01
N CYS A 79 0.18 5.30 -0.24
CA CYS A 79 -0.38 5.23 -1.58
C CYS A 79 0.26 6.23 -2.55
N TYR A 80 0.50 7.47 -2.13
CA TYR A 80 1.20 8.46 -2.95
C TYR A 80 2.58 7.96 -3.39
N LEU A 81 3.32 7.34 -2.47
CA LEU A 81 4.63 6.76 -2.76
C LEU A 81 4.52 5.57 -3.74
N LEU A 82 3.59 4.65 -3.50
CA LEU A 82 3.39 3.46 -4.34
C LEU A 82 2.89 3.79 -5.74
N GLU A 83 1.93 4.70 -5.90
CA GLU A 83 1.31 5.02 -7.20
C GLU A 83 2.29 5.66 -8.19
N LEU A 84 3.39 6.22 -7.71
CA LEU A 84 4.47 6.75 -8.55
C LEU A 84 5.56 5.71 -8.86
N LEU A 85 5.57 4.56 -8.18
CA LEU A 85 6.50 3.49 -8.53
C LEU A 85 6.10 2.84 -9.87
N PRO A 86 7.07 2.58 -10.76
CA PRO A 86 6.78 1.87 -11.99
C PRO A 86 6.47 0.40 -11.73
N GLY A 87 5.48 -0.14 -12.45
CA GLY A 87 5.18 -1.57 -12.46
C GLY A 87 4.29 -2.04 -11.31
N VAL A 88 3.64 -1.13 -10.56
CA VAL A 88 2.66 -1.50 -9.53
C VAL A 88 1.26 -0.96 -9.85
N SER A 89 0.24 -1.70 -9.42
CA SER A 89 -1.15 -1.25 -9.37
C SER A 89 -1.64 -1.31 -7.93
N VAL A 90 -2.26 -0.24 -7.45
CA VAL A 90 -2.65 -0.06 -6.05
C VAL A 90 -4.18 -0.08 -5.91
N ARG A 91 -4.69 -0.73 -4.86
CA ARG A 91 -6.11 -0.65 -4.44
C ARG A 91 -6.18 -0.37 -2.95
N ARG A 92 -7.07 0.54 -2.56
CA ARG A 92 -7.24 1.00 -1.17
C ARG A 92 -8.47 0.39 -0.52
N LYS A 93 -8.45 0.27 0.81
CA LYS A 93 -9.60 -0.05 1.67
C LYS A 93 -10.38 -1.27 1.18
N VAL A 94 -9.65 -2.38 1.03
CA VAL A 94 -10.26 -3.62 0.56
C VAL A 94 -10.79 -4.39 1.75
N VAL A 95 -12.11 -4.33 1.89
CA VAL A 95 -12.86 -5.06 2.89
C VAL A 95 -13.16 -6.46 2.36
N ASP A 96 -12.89 -7.50 3.15
CA ASP A 96 -13.28 -8.87 2.80
C ASP A 96 -14.81 -8.98 2.63
N ARG A 97 -15.27 -9.98 1.86
CA ARG A 97 -16.68 -10.29 1.58
C ARG A 97 -17.53 -10.41 2.85
N PHE A 98 -16.92 -10.80 3.97
CA PHE A 98 -17.57 -10.92 5.28
C PHE A 98 -17.49 -9.66 6.14
N LYS A 99 -16.91 -8.56 5.63
CA LYS A 99 -16.65 -7.30 6.36
C LYS A 99 -15.90 -7.47 7.70
N SER A 100 -15.20 -8.60 7.86
CA SER A 100 -14.58 -9.00 9.13
C SER A 100 -13.13 -8.55 9.27
N SER A 101 -12.44 -8.29 8.15
CA SER A 101 -11.09 -7.72 8.16
C SER A 101 -10.87 -6.82 6.95
N GLU A 102 -10.48 -5.58 7.21
CA GLU A 102 -10.02 -4.61 6.21
C GLU A 102 -8.50 -4.71 6.09
N VAL A 103 -7.97 -4.56 4.88
CA VAL A 103 -6.55 -4.30 4.63
C VAL A 103 -6.47 -2.94 3.95
N ASP A 104 -5.57 -2.09 4.43
CA ASP A 104 -5.50 -0.70 4.01
C ASP A 104 -5.15 -0.60 2.51
N ILE A 105 -4.16 -1.38 2.06
CA ILE A 105 -3.70 -1.32 0.67
C ILE A 105 -3.37 -2.73 0.13
N ILE A 106 -3.83 -3.03 -1.08
CA ILE A 106 -3.41 -4.18 -1.87
C ILE A 106 -2.57 -3.66 -3.03
N VAL A 107 -1.40 -4.27 -3.23
CA VAL A 107 -0.51 -3.93 -4.34
C VAL A 107 -0.35 -5.13 -5.25
N ALA A 108 -0.60 -4.91 -6.54
CA ALA A 108 -0.29 -5.85 -7.60
C ALA A 108 1.01 -5.45 -8.29
N ASN A 109 1.95 -6.40 -8.29
CA ASN A 109 3.16 -6.36 -9.10
C ASN A 109 2.80 -6.78 -10.53
N ILE A 110 2.82 -5.84 -11.48
CA ILE A 110 2.50 -6.11 -12.89
C ILE A 110 3.74 -6.54 -13.71
N GLY A 111 4.88 -6.77 -13.06
CA GLY A 111 6.05 -7.46 -13.63
C GLY A 111 6.91 -6.64 -14.60
N GLU A 112 6.57 -5.37 -14.84
CA GLU A 112 7.24 -4.55 -15.85
C GLU A 112 8.58 -3.96 -15.36
N ALA A 113 8.74 -3.75 -14.05
CA ALA A 113 9.91 -3.11 -13.46
C ALA A 113 10.91 -4.13 -12.89
N ARG A 114 12.22 -3.87 -13.03
CA ARG A 114 13.28 -4.82 -12.61
C ARG A 114 13.27 -5.11 -11.11
N TRP A 115 12.93 -4.12 -10.30
CA TRP A 115 12.91 -4.22 -8.84
C TRP A 115 11.86 -5.16 -8.30
N LEU A 116 10.77 -5.31 -9.06
CA LEU A 116 9.67 -6.19 -8.74
C LEU A 116 9.98 -7.67 -8.97
N LYS A 117 11.11 -8.00 -9.60
CA LYS A 117 11.50 -9.41 -9.83
C LYS A 117 11.72 -10.19 -8.54
N THR A 118 11.98 -9.51 -7.43
CA THR A 118 12.12 -10.12 -6.10
C THR A 118 10.83 -10.05 -5.26
N TYR A 119 9.76 -9.46 -5.80
CA TYR A 119 8.47 -9.30 -5.13
C TYR A 119 7.45 -10.32 -5.65
N PRO A 120 6.53 -10.82 -4.80
CA PRO A 120 5.41 -11.64 -5.27
C PRO A 120 4.45 -10.82 -6.14
N THR A 121 3.58 -11.52 -6.88
CA THR A 121 2.57 -10.89 -7.75
C THR A 121 1.61 -9.99 -6.98
N ILE A 122 1.31 -10.34 -5.73
CA ILE A 122 0.43 -9.57 -4.83
C ILE A 122 1.11 -9.46 -3.47
N PHE A 123 1.07 -8.26 -2.88
CA PHE A 123 1.42 -8.06 -1.48
C PHE A 123 0.44 -7.10 -0.79
N LEU A 124 0.35 -7.21 0.53
CA LEU A 124 -0.56 -6.42 1.35
C LEU A 124 0.20 -5.35 2.12
N VAL A 125 -0.44 -4.22 2.37
CA VAL A 125 0.08 -3.17 3.25
C VAL A 125 -0.94 -2.85 4.33
N GLU A 126 -0.44 -2.72 5.56
CA GLU A 126 -1.18 -2.20 6.69
C GLU A 126 -0.45 -0.97 7.25
N CYS A 127 -1.19 0.11 7.46
CA CYS A 127 -0.72 1.37 8.03
C CYS A 127 -1.19 1.47 9.48
N LYS A 128 -0.24 1.39 10.42
CA LYS A 128 -0.55 1.56 11.83
C LYS A 128 -0.69 3.03 12.20
N ASN A 129 -1.61 3.32 13.11
CA ASN A 129 -1.81 4.68 13.61
C ASN A 129 -0.49 5.29 14.15
N TRP A 130 -0.40 6.62 14.09
CA TRP A 130 0.78 7.41 14.41
C TRP A 130 1.17 7.44 15.88
N ASP A 131 0.21 7.19 16.77
CA ASP A 131 0.42 7.34 18.22
C ASP A 131 1.20 6.20 18.83
N ASN A 132 1.00 4.98 18.31
CA ASN A 132 1.45 3.78 18.96
C ASN A 132 2.43 3.03 18.06
N PRO A 133 3.55 2.56 18.63
CA PRO A 133 4.41 1.59 18.00
C PRO A 133 3.66 0.34 17.54
N VAL A 134 4.28 -0.41 16.63
CA VAL A 134 3.81 -1.77 16.31
C VAL A 134 4.10 -2.68 17.50
N ASP A 135 3.04 -3.18 18.13
CA ASP A 135 3.10 -4.22 19.15
C ASP A 135 2.99 -5.63 18.52
N SER A 136 3.33 -6.65 19.31
CA SER A 136 3.29 -8.06 18.90
C SER A 136 1.88 -8.51 18.47
N GLN A 137 0.83 -7.97 19.08
CA GLN A 137 -0.57 -8.28 18.72
C GLN A 137 -0.92 -7.76 17.33
N SER A 138 -0.40 -6.59 16.96
CA SER A 138 -0.60 -6.00 15.64
C SER A 138 0.12 -6.80 14.56
N VAL A 139 1.34 -7.26 14.85
CA VAL A 139 2.08 -8.16 13.96
C VAL A 139 1.33 -9.48 13.80
N LEU A 140 0.81 -10.05 14.90
CA LEU A 140 0.04 -11.30 14.86
C LEU A 140 -1.25 -11.14 14.04
N ALA A 141 -2.00 -10.07 14.27
CA ALA A 141 -3.23 -9.78 13.54
C ALA A 141 -2.95 -9.62 12.03
N PHE A 142 -1.92 -8.86 11.67
CA PHE A 142 -1.53 -8.68 10.27
C PHE A 142 -1.04 -9.98 9.63
N SER A 143 -0.21 -10.76 10.33
CA SER A 143 0.21 -12.10 9.93
C SER A 143 -0.97 -13.02 9.62
N GLY A 144 -2.02 -12.98 10.44
CA GLY A 144 -3.26 -13.70 10.21
C GLY A 144 -3.99 -13.24 8.95
N LYS A 145 -4.00 -11.93 8.64
CA LYS A 145 -4.57 -11.41 7.39
C LYS A 145 -3.83 -11.93 6.15
N LEU A 146 -2.50 -12.02 6.20
CA LEU A 146 -1.68 -12.61 5.13
C LEU A 146 -2.00 -14.08 4.93
N GLU A 147 -2.07 -14.84 6.03
CA GLU A 147 -2.35 -16.27 6.02
C GLU A 147 -3.73 -16.59 5.45
N MET A 148 -4.79 -15.90 5.91
CA MET A 148 -6.16 -16.10 5.41
C MET A 148 -6.33 -15.80 3.92
N ARG A 149 -5.45 -14.96 3.35
CA ARG A 149 -5.50 -14.53 1.94
C ARG A 149 -4.46 -15.23 1.07
N TYR A 150 -3.65 -16.13 1.62
CA TYR A 150 -2.54 -16.79 0.94
C TYR A 150 -1.58 -15.78 0.27
N VAL A 151 -1.18 -14.74 1.01
CA VAL A 151 -0.24 -13.72 0.54
C VAL A 151 1.12 -13.88 1.22
N GLU A 152 2.19 -13.95 0.42
CA GLU A 152 3.55 -14.25 0.86
C GLU A 152 4.31 -13.04 1.42
N LEU A 153 3.87 -11.81 1.10
CA LEU A 153 4.52 -10.59 1.55
C LEU A 153 3.52 -9.60 2.12
N GLY A 154 3.82 -9.12 3.32
CA GLY A 154 3.17 -7.98 3.95
C GLY A 154 4.15 -6.84 4.19
N VAL A 155 3.68 -5.61 4.04
CA VAL A 155 4.38 -4.39 4.44
C VAL A 155 3.61 -3.73 5.56
N LEU A 156 4.23 -3.56 6.71
CA LEU A 156 3.67 -2.85 7.84
C LEU A 156 4.31 -1.46 7.93
N VAL A 157 3.50 -0.42 7.78
CA VAL A 157 3.96 0.97 7.85
C VAL A 157 3.65 1.49 9.25
N ALA A 158 4.69 1.92 9.97
CA ALA A 158 4.60 2.35 11.35
C ALA A 158 5.22 3.73 11.52
N ALA A 159 4.55 4.65 12.20
CA ALA A 159 5.13 5.97 12.45
C ALA A 159 6.42 5.90 13.28
N SER A 160 6.42 5.06 14.33
CA SER A 160 7.51 4.93 15.29
C SER A 160 8.29 3.61 15.19
N GLY A 161 8.00 2.77 14.19
CA GLY A 161 8.58 1.43 14.07
C GLY A 161 7.96 0.40 15.03
N ILE A 162 8.67 -0.72 15.22
CA ILE A 162 8.37 -1.69 16.28
C ILE A 162 9.00 -1.15 17.55
N THR A 163 8.20 -0.86 18.57
CA THR A 163 8.70 -0.51 19.90
C THR A 163 7.79 -1.13 20.96
N GLY A 164 8.32 -1.27 22.17
CA GLY A 164 7.67 -1.95 23.30
C GLY A 164 8.71 -2.14 24.39
N ASP A 165 8.37 -2.80 25.49
CA ASP A 165 9.42 -3.32 26.35
C ASP A 165 10.25 -4.39 25.61
N GLU A 166 11.38 -4.80 26.18
CA GLU A 166 12.26 -5.79 25.55
C GLU A 166 11.52 -7.11 25.22
N LYS A 167 10.49 -7.46 25.99
CA LYS A 167 9.68 -8.66 25.76
C LYS A 167 8.72 -8.48 24.60
N ASP A 168 8.08 -7.32 24.47
CA ASP A 168 7.17 -7.01 23.38
C ASP A 168 7.91 -6.92 22.05
N LEU A 169 9.10 -6.32 22.05
CA LEU A 169 10.02 -6.32 20.91
C LEU A 169 10.39 -7.76 20.51
N ALA A 170 10.95 -8.54 21.44
CA ALA A 170 11.32 -9.93 21.18
C ALA A 170 10.13 -10.76 20.68
N SER A 171 8.92 -10.52 21.23
CA SER A 171 7.70 -11.20 20.79
C SER A 171 7.29 -10.82 19.37
N ALA A 172 7.34 -9.54 19.02
CA ALA A 172 7.05 -9.07 17.67
C ALA A 172 8.04 -9.66 16.64
N HIS A 173 9.34 -9.62 16.95
CA HIS A 173 10.39 -10.22 16.12
C HIS A 173 10.20 -11.73 15.98
N HIS A 174 9.93 -12.44 17.07
CA HIS A 174 9.67 -13.88 17.06
C HIS A 174 8.46 -14.23 16.16
N ILE A 175 7.37 -13.47 16.21
CA ILE A 175 6.21 -13.69 15.33
C ILE A 175 6.61 -13.50 13.86
N ILE A 176 7.38 -12.46 13.54
CA ILE A 176 7.86 -12.22 12.16
C ILE A 176 8.70 -13.40 11.67
N GLU A 177 9.67 -13.85 12.47
CA GLU A 177 10.55 -14.99 12.15
C GLU A 177 9.74 -16.29 11.97
N MET A 178 8.78 -16.55 12.86
CA MET A 178 7.90 -17.71 12.78
C MET A 178 7.09 -17.71 11.49
N HIS A 179 6.55 -16.58 11.06
CA HIS A 179 5.83 -16.49 9.78
C HIS A 179 6.77 -16.60 8.58
N GLN A 180 8.00 -16.10 8.68
CA GLN A 180 9.01 -16.25 7.64
C GLN A 180 9.37 -17.71 7.39
N SER A 181 9.49 -18.53 8.44
CA SER A 181 9.71 -19.98 8.31
C SER A 181 8.59 -20.69 7.53
N LYS A 182 7.40 -20.08 7.45
CA LYS A 182 6.22 -20.55 6.73
C LYS A 182 6.06 -19.90 5.34
N GLY A 183 7.12 -19.25 4.82
CA GLY A 183 7.11 -18.59 3.52
C GLY A 183 6.42 -17.23 3.49
N ARG A 184 6.14 -16.61 4.65
CA ARG A 184 5.47 -15.30 4.74
C ARG A 184 6.40 -14.26 5.33
N ARG A 185 6.76 -13.24 4.56
CA ARG A 185 7.66 -12.17 5.00
C ARG A 185 6.85 -10.95 5.40
N ILE A 186 7.24 -10.32 6.50
CA ILE A 186 6.69 -9.05 6.94
C ILE A 186 7.82 -8.03 6.97
N VAL A 187 7.70 -7.01 6.14
CA VAL A 187 8.62 -5.87 6.08
C VAL A 187 8.03 -4.75 6.92
N VAL A 188 8.81 -4.17 7.83
CA VAL A 188 8.41 -2.98 8.58
C VAL A 188 9.10 -1.73 8.02
N LEU A 189 8.30 -0.71 7.72
CA LEU A 189 8.77 0.60 7.26
C LEU A 189 8.43 1.65 8.31
N THR A 190 9.38 2.55 8.57
CA THR A 190 9.21 3.65 9.52
C THR A 190 9.00 4.97 8.82
N LEU A 191 8.27 5.88 9.45
CA LEU A 191 8.14 7.26 8.98
C LEU A 191 9.50 7.94 8.79
N GLU A 192 10.44 7.70 9.69
CA GLU A 192 11.80 8.23 9.59
C GLU A 192 12.47 7.82 8.27
N SER A 193 12.24 6.58 7.82
CA SER A 193 12.75 6.09 6.54
C SER A 193 12.00 6.73 5.36
N LEU A 194 10.67 6.80 5.44
CA LEU A 194 9.83 7.37 4.38
C LEU A 194 10.08 8.87 4.17
N ARG A 195 10.33 9.62 5.25
CA ARG A 195 10.64 11.06 5.19
C ARG A 195 11.95 11.37 4.45
N LYS A 196 12.84 10.38 4.27
CA LYS A 196 14.12 10.54 3.55
C LYS A 196 14.00 10.25 2.06
N VAL A 197 12.90 9.65 1.61
CA VAL A 197 12.65 9.33 0.20
C VAL A 197 12.49 10.63 -0.61
N ARG A 198 13.25 10.78 -1.69
CA ARG A 198 13.17 11.93 -2.62
C ARG A 198 12.78 11.52 -4.03
N THR A 199 13.11 10.30 -4.41
CA THR A 199 12.85 9.76 -5.74
C THR A 199 12.26 8.35 -5.66
N THR A 200 11.64 7.90 -6.75
CA THR A 200 11.16 6.51 -6.87
C THR A 200 12.28 5.49 -6.67
N ASP A 201 13.53 5.84 -7.02
CA ASP A 201 14.71 4.97 -6.83
C ASP A 201 15.08 4.86 -5.34
N ASP A 202 14.96 5.95 -4.56
CA ASP A 202 15.15 5.90 -3.11
C ASP A 202 14.11 5.00 -2.45
N PHE A 203 12.86 5.08 -2.90
CA PHE A 203 11.79 4.26 -2.33
C PHE A 203 11.93 2.79 -2.72
N GLU A 204 12.27 2.52 -3.98
CA GLU A 204 12.60 1.19 -4.48
C GLU A 204 13.76 0.58 -3.68
N THR A 205 14.81 1.35 -3.44
CA THR A 205 15.97 0.94 -2.64
C THR A 205 15.56 0.65 -1.20
N LEU A 206 14.79 1.52 -0.56
CA LEU A 206 14.28 1.30 0.79
C LEU A 206 13.46 0.01 0.90
N LEU A 207 12.54 -0.22 -0.04
CA LEU A 207 11.71 -1.43 -0.08
C LEU A 207 12.57 -2.69 -0.25
N ARG A 208 13.50 -2.67 -1.21
CA ARG A 208 14.42 -3.77 -1.48
C ARG A 208 15.31 -4.10 -0.28
N ASP A 209 15.94 -3.09 0.31
CA ASP A 209 16.83 -3.27 1.45
C ASP A 209 16.07 -3.88 2.63
N ARG A 210 14.85 -3.41 2.88
CA ARG A 210 14.01 -3.94 3.96
C ARG A 210 13.55 -5.38 3.69
N LEU A 211 13.26 -5.73 2.44
CA LEU A 211 12.98 -7.11 2.04
C LEU A 211 14.22 -8.01 2.19
N LEU A 212 15.40 -7.54 1.81
CA LEU A 212 16.65 -8.29 1.99
C LEU A 212 16.98 -8.49 3.47
N ASN A 213 16.73 -7.47 4.30
CA ASN A 213 16.93 -7.56 5.74
C ASN A 213 16.08 -8.64 6.40
N THR A 214 14.89 -8.98 5.88
CA THR A 214 14.12 -10.10 6.45
C THR A 214 14.90 -11.42 6.34
N VAL A 215 15.76 -11.58 5.33
CA VAL A 215 16.56 -12.79 5.12
C VAL A 215 17.96 -12.65 5.72
N GLY A 216 18.59 -11.48 5.58
CA GLY A 216 19.98 -11.24 5.98
C GLY A 216 20.16 -10.86 7.45
N ALA A 217 19.17 -10.22 8.07
CA ALA A 217 19.17 -9.89 9.48
C ALA A 217 18.34 -10.92 10.24
N SER A 218 18.87 -12.13 10.41
CA SER A 218 18.32 -13.06 11.38
C SER A 218 18.49 -12.57 12.82
N HIS A 219 19.30 -11.53 13.08
CA HIS A 219 19.45 -10.88 14.38
C HIS A 219 19.55 -9.37 14.14
N LEU A 220 18.62 -8.58 14.69
CA LEU A 220 18.77 -7.24 15.30
C LEU A 220 17.39 -6.64 15.61
#